data_AF-A0AAW7LGS4-F1
#
_entry.id   AF-A0AAW7LGS4-F1
#
_cell.length_a   1.000
_cell.length_b   1.000
_cell.length_c   1.000
_cell.angle_alpha   90.00
_cell.angle_beta   90.00
_cell.angle_gamma   90.00
#
_symmetry.space_group_name_H-M   'P 1'
#
loop_
_entity.id
_entity.type
_entity.pdbx_description
1 polymer ?
#
loop_
_entity_poly.entity_id
_entity_poly.type
_entity_poly.pdbx_seq_one_letter_code
_entity_poly.pdbx_strand_id
1 'polypeptide(L)'
;MSSLLKHQARQLLVVDDEYFNFEILKAGLASTFDLSYADSGKSCLASAIANPPDIILLDVCMPGLDGYDTCRILKHTPETKHIPVVMISGLESELEQQAGFDSGCDAYVVKPFSIAVLREKINNIV
;
A
#
# COMPACT_ATOMS: atom_id res chain seq x y z
N MET A 1 15.22 6.64 -34.42
CA MET A 1 15.15 5.32 -33.75
C MET A 1 16.13 5.39 -32.59
N SER A 2 15.82 5.25 -31.31
CA SER A 2 14.61 4.93 -30.58
C SER A 2 14.98 5.14 -29.11
N SER A 3 14.37 6.10 -28.44
CA SER A 3 14.25 6.05 -26.99
C SER A 3 12.83 6.49 -26.69
N LEU A 4 11.91 5.55 -26.90
CA LEU A 4 10.64 5.58 -26.21
C LEU A 4 11.01 5.46 -24.74
N LEU A 5 11.12 6.60 -24.06
CA LEU A 5 10.96 6.66 -22.62
C LEU A 5 9.57 6.10 -22.35
N LYS A 6 9.48 4.77 -22.22
CA LYS A 6 8.35 4.14 -21.58
C LYS A 6 8.28 4.82 -20.22
N HIS A 7 7.29 5.67 -19.99
CA HIS A 7 6.90 5.97 -18.63
C HIS A 7 6.58 4.62 -18.01
N GLN A 8 7.53 4.08 -17.25
CA GLN A 8 7.35 2.82 -16.56
C GLN A 8 6.21 3.08 -15.57
N ALA A 9 5.12 2.33 -15.70
CA ALA A 9 3.99 2.46 -14.80
C ALA A 9 4.49 2.23 -13.36
N ARG A 10 4.08 3.11 -12.44
CA ARG A 10 4.46 3.03 -11.03
C ARG A 10 3.97 1.70 -10.46
N GLN A 11 4.89 0.97 -9.82
CA GLN A 11 4.62 -0.32 -9.19
C GLN A 11 3.90 -0.09 -7.86
N LEU A 12 2.71 -0.63 -7.71
CA LEU A 12 1.90 -0.49 -6.51
C LEU A 12 1.63 -1.88 -5.93
N LEU A 13 2.16 -2.13 -4.74
CA LEU A 13 1.90 -3.37 -4.02
C LEU A 13 0.64 -3.21 -3.17
N VAL A 14 -0.37 -4.03 -3.43
CA VAL A 14 -1.57 -4.13 -2.59
C VAL A 14 -1.39 -5.28 -1.61
N VAL A 15 -1.63 -4.99 -0.34
CA VAL A 15 -1.52 -5.94 0.75
C VAL A 15 -2.86 -6.04 1.46
N ASP A 16 -3.54 -7.16 1.30
CA ASP A 16 -4.86 -7.42 1.89
C ASP A 16 -5.06 -8.94 1.93
N ASP A 17 -5.55 -9.51 3.03
CA ASP A 17 -5.74 -10.96 3.16
C ASP A 17 -6.95 -11.46 2.36
N GLU A 18 -7.80 -10.56 1.88
CA GLU A 18 -8.89 -10.87 0.96
C GLU A 18 -8.54 -10.54 -0.50
N TYR A 19 -8.28 -11.57 -1.32
CA TYR A 19 -7.98 -11.41 -2.75
C TYR A 19 -9.02 -10.60 -3.54
N PHE A 20 -10.28 -10.61 -3.09
CA PHE A 20 -11.35 -9.82 -3.71
C PHE A 20 -11.10 -8.30 -3.63
N ASN A 21 -10.54 -7.81 -2.52
CA ASN A 21 -10.18 -6.40 -2.35
C ASN A 21 -9.10 -5.98 -3.36
N PHE A 22 -8.13 -6.86 -3.62
CA PHE A 22 -7.13 -6.66 -4.67
C PHE A 22 -7.76 -6.54 -6.06
N GLU A 23 -8.70 -7.40 -6.43
CA GLU A 23 -9.36 -7.35 -7.74
C GLU A 23 -10.14 -6.04 -7.94
N ILE A 24 -10.82 -5.53 -6.92
CA ILE A 24 -11.51 -4.23 -6.96
C ILE A 24 -10.51 -3.09 -7.17
N LEU A 25 -9.43 -3.07 -6.38
CA LEU A 25 -8.40 -2.04 -6.49
C LEU A 25 -7.71 -2.07 -7.86
N LYS A 26 -7.40 -3.27 -8.36
CA LYS A 26 -6.83 -3.48 -9.68
C LYS A 26 -7.74 -2.95 -10.78
N ALA A 27 -9.03 -3.24 -10.74
CA ALA A 27 -9.99 -2.71 -11.71
C ALA A 27 -10.02 -1.17 -11.72
N GLY A 28 -9.88 -0.52 -10.56
CA GLY A 28 -9.88 0.94 -10.43
C GLY A 28 -8.55 1.64 -10.75
N LEU A 29 -7.43 0.95 -10.56
CA LEU A 29 -6.09 1.56 -10.56
C LEU A 29 -5.17 1.09 -11.70
N ALA A 30 -5.49 0.00 -12.41
CA ALA A 30 -4.65 -0.57 -13.47
C ALA A 30 -4.41 0.36 -14.68
N SER A 31 -5.20 1.44 -14.82
CA SER A 31 -4.96 2.47 -15.85
C SER A 31 -3.77 3.38 -15.53
N THR A 32 -3.22 3.32 -14.32
CA THR A 32 -2.22 4.29 -13.81
C THR A 32 -1.05 3.61 -13.11
N PHE A 33 -1.31 2.49 -12.44
CA PHE A 33 -0.31 1.71 -11.74
C PHE A 33 -0.21 0.31 -12.34
N ASP A 34 0.95 -0.30 -12.19
CA ASP A 34 1.12 -1.73 -12.35
C ASP A 34 1.03 -2.37 -10.96
N LEU A 35 0.04 -3.23 -10.75
CA LEU A 35 -0.31 -3.70 -9.41
C LEU A 35 0.22 -5.12 -9.16
N SER A 36 0.87 -5.30 -8.01
CA SER A 36 1.22 -6.59 -7.45
C SER A 36 0.41 -6.84 -6.16
N TYR A 37 0.39 -8.10 -5.71
CA TYR A 37 -0.44 -8.54 -4.58
C TYR A 37 0.40 -9.29 -3.53
N ALA A 38 0.09 -9.01 -2.26
CA ALA A 38 0.53 -9.78 -1.11
C ALA A 38 -0.69 -10.05 -0.21
N ASP A 39 -0.83 -11.29 0.24
CA ASP A 39 -1.94 -11.78 1.06
C ASP A 39 -1.74 -11.63 2.57
N SER A 40 -0.59 -11.10 3.00
CA SER A 40 -0.24 -11.01 4.42
C SER A 40 0.92 -10.03 4.64
N GLY A 41 1.10 -9.59 5.89
CA GLY A 41 2.26 -8.80 6.29
C GLY A 41 3.59 -9.50 5.97
N LYS A 42 3.67 -10.83 6.12
CA LYS A 42 4.88 -11.60 5.80
C LYS A 42 5.20 -11.61 4.31
N SER A 43 4.19 -11.86 3.45
CA SER A 43 4.40 -11.85 2.00
C SER A 43 4.66 -10.44 1.48
N CYS A 44 4.07 -9.41 2.11
CA CYS A 44 4.40 -8.00 1.87
C CYS A 44 5.88 -7.72 2.10
N LEU A 45 6.41 -8.01 3.29
CA LEU A 45 7.81 -7.76 3.64
C LEU A 45 8.78 -8.48 2.69
N ALA A 46 8.51 -9.74 2.37
CA ALA A 46 9.31 -10.50 1.43
C ALA A 46 9.27 -9.90 0.01
N SER A 47 8.09 -9.49 -0.45
CA SER A 47 7.89 -8.93 -1.79
C SER A 47 8.51 -7.54 -1.92
N ALA A 48 8.39 -6.69 -0.89
CA ALA A 48 8.96 -5.35 -0.88
C ALA A 48 10.50 -5.36 -0.92
N ILE A 49 11.14 -6.42 -0.41
CA ILE A 49 12.60 -6.60 -0.52
C ILE A 49 12.97 -7.19 -1.89
N ALA A 50 12.26 -8.22 -2.34
CA ALA A 50 12.59 -8.93 -3.57
C ALA A 50 12.32 -8.09 -4.83
N ASN A 51 11.22 -7.35 -4.85
CA ASN A 51 10.78 -6.48 -5.94
C ASN A 51 10.22 -5.18 -5.35
N PRO A 52 11.08 -4.20 -5.02
CA PRO A 52 10.66 -2.97 -4.34
C PRO A 52 9.59 -2.21 -5.15
N PRO A 53 8.37 -2.02 -4.59
CA PRO A 53 7.34 -1.21 -5.22
C PRO A 53 7.63 0.28 -5.04
N ASP A 54 7.00 1.12 -5.86
CA ASP A 54 7.01 2.57 -5.67
C ASP A 54 6.09 2.99 -4.52
N ILE A 55 5.02 2.22 -4.24
CA ILE A 55 3.99 2.52 -3.23
C ILE A 55 3.41 1.22 -2.67
N ILE A 56 3.07 1.20 -1.39
CA ILE A 56 2.33 0.10 -0.75
C ILE A 56 0.95 0.59 -0.31
N LEU A 57 -0.10 -0.11 -0.71
CA LEU A 57 -1.43 -0.03 -0.10
C LEU A 57 -1.55 -1.17 0.91
N LEU A 58 -1.70 -0.85 2.19
CA LEU A 58 -1.61 -1.83 3.28
C LEU A 58 -2.90 -1.89 4.08
N ASP A 59 -3.57 -3.04 4.06
CA ASP A 59 -4.67 -3.29 4.99
C ASP A 59 -4.15 -3.42 6.43
N VAL A 60 -4.95 -2.93 7.39
CA VAL A 60 -4.60 -3.03 8.80
C VAL A 60 -5.01 -4.36 9.40
N CYS A 61 -6.21 -4.85 9.06
CA CYS A 61 -6.87 -5.95 9.73
C CYS A 61 -6.52 -7.30 9.08
N MET A 62 -5.26 -7.69 9.14
CA MET A 62 -4.79 -8.99 8.61
C MET A 62 -4.47 -10.00 9.72
N PRO A 63 -4.69 -11.30 9.51
CA PRO A 63 -4.34 -12.33 10.47
C PRO A 63 -2.81 -12.47 10.64
N GLY A 64 -2.38 -12.68 11.88
CA GLY A 64 -0.98 -12.88 12.22
C GLY A 64 -0.24 -11.56 12.37
N LEU A 65 0.43 -11.10 11.32
CA LEU A 65 1.13 -9.82 11.33
C LEU A 65 0.20 -8.75 10.76
N ASP A 66 -0.31 -7.88 11.62
CA ASP A 66 -1.23 -6.82 11.23
C ASP A 66 -0.54 -5.71 10.41
N GLY A 67 -1.33 -4.80 9.84
CA GLY A 67 -0.78 -3.72 9.02
C GLY A 67 0.03 -2.69 9.81
N TYR A 68 -0.25 -2.49 11.10
CA TYR A 68 0.53 -1.57 11.93
C TYR A 68 1.95 -2.11 12.16
N ASP A 69 2.08 -3.38 12.56
CA ASP A 69 3.38 -4.04 12.74
C ASP A 69 4.11 -4.21 11.42
N THR A 70 3.39 -4.54 10.34
CA THR A 70 3.97 -4.61 9.00
C THR A 70 4.56 -3.26 8.59
N CYS A 71 3.83 -2.16 8.79
CA CYS A 71 4.32 -0.81 8.50
C CYS A 71 5.52 -0.45 9.37
N ARG A 72 5.49 -0.74 10.67
CA ARG A 72 6.64 -0.53 11.56
C ARG A 72 7.89 -1.24 11.03
N ILE A 73 7.77 -2.51 10.63
CA ILE A 73 8.91 -3.27 10.12
C ILE A 73 9.42 -2.68 8.81
N LEU A 74 8.54 -2.32 7.86
CA LEU A 74 8.91 -1.65 6.61
C LEU A 74 9.71 -0.37 6.90
N LYS A 75 9.20 0.49 7.79
CA LYS A 75 9.82 1.79 8.10
C LYS A 75 11.12 1.70 8.90
N HIS A 76 11.38 0.57 9.58
CA HIS A 76 12.65 0.31 10.28
C HIS A 76 13.66 -0.50 9.46
N THR A 77 13.28 -1.00 8.29
CA THR A 77 14.15 -1.81 7.43
C THR A 77 14.85 -0.92 6.39
N PRO A 78 16.19 -0.86 6.32
CA PRO A 78 16.92 0.03 5.41
C PRO A 78 16.49 -0.06 3.94
N GLU A 79 16.18 -1.26 3.48
CA GLU A 79 15.80 -1.59 2.11
C GLU A 79 14.40 -1.08 1.74
N THR A 80 13.50 -0.90 2.70
CA THR A 80 12.09 -0.59 2.44
C THR A 80 11.59 0.69 3.12
N LYS A 81 12.35 1.28 4.05
CA LYS A 81 11.94 2.46 4.84
C LYS A 81 11.55 3.70 4.03
N HIS A 82 12.04 3.79 2.80
CA HIS A 82 11.79 4.90 1.90
C HIS A 82 10.51 4.73 1.08
N ILE A 83 9.94 3.53 1.06
CA ILE A 83 8.72 3.22 0.30
C ILE A 83 7.53 3.87 0.99
N PRO A 84 6.75 4.73 0.30
CA PRO A 84 5.52 5.29 0.84
C PRO A 84 4.48 4.20 1.12
N VAL A 85 3.84 4.28 2.29
CA VAL A 85 2.80 3.36 2.75
C VAL A 85 1.51 4.13 2.95
N VAL A 86 0.46 3.74 2.22
CA VAL A 86 -0.91 4.19 2.45
C VAL A 86 -1.65 3.07 3.17
N MET A 87 -2.06 3.32 4.40
CA MET A 87 -2.94 2.40 5.11
C MET A 87 -4.36 2.52 4.60
N ILE A 88 -5.01 1.37 4.44
CA ILE A 88 -6.42 1.26 4.07
C ILE A 88 -7.10 0.40 5.12
N SER A 89 -8.15 0.88 5.78
CA SER A 89 -8.71 0.14 6.91
C SER A 89 -10.17 0.48 7.18
N GLY A 90 -10.94 -0.48 7.69
CA GLY A 90 -12.28 -0.22 8.24
C GLY A 90 -12.26 0.44 9.63
N LEU A 91 -11.10 0.57 10.25
CA LEU A 91 -10.91 1.22 11.53
C LEU A 91 -10.89 2.74 11.34
N GLU A 92 -11.86 3.43 11.92
CA GLU A 92 -12.16 4.85 11.63
C GLU A 92 -11.92 5.80 12.81
N SER A 93 -11.73 5.29 14.03
CA SER A 93 -11.55 6.16 15.19
C SER A 93 -10.25 6.95 15.11
N GLU A 94 -10.22 8.13 15.74
CA GLU A 94 -9.01 8.96 15.78
C GLU A 94 -7.81 8.21 16.37
N LEU A 95 -8.05 7.36 17.37
CA LEU A 95 -7.01 6.54 18.00
C LEU A 95 -6.42 5.51 17.02
N GLU A 96 -7.25 4.87 16.20
CA GLU A 96 -6.80 3.89 15.20
C GLU A 96 -6.03 4.57 14.07
N GLN A 97 -6.53 5.71 13.58
CA GLN A 97 -5.82 6.50 12.58
C GLN A 97 -4.46 6.98 13.12
N GLN A 98 -4.41 7.47 14.37
CA GLN A 98 -3.18 7.88 15.01
C GLN A 98 -2.20 6.73 15.16
N ALA A 99 -2.66 5.54 15.55
CA ALA A 99 -1.82 4.33 15.60
C ALA A 99 -1.23 3.98 14.21
N GLY A 100 -1.98 4.22 13.14
CA GLY A 100 -1.49 4.14 11.78
C GLY A 100 -0.32 5.08 11.51
N PHE A 101 -0.48 6.37 11.79
CA PHE A 101 0.60 7.35 11.60
C PHE A 101 1.82 7.08 12.51
N ASP A 102 1.59 6.67 13.76
CA ASP A 102 2.65 6.30 14.71
C ASP A 102 3.45 5.07 14.25
N SER A 103 2.84 4.20 13.43
CA SER A 103 3.54 3.09 12.77
C SER A 103 4.44 3.53 11.61
N GLY A 104 4.31 4.79 11.17
CA GLY A 104 5.10 5.42 10.13
C GLY A 104 4.44 5.46 8.75
N CYS A 105 3.13 5.23 8.62
CA CYS A 105 2.47 5.37 7.32
C CYS A 105 2.43 6.83 6.86
N ASP A 106 2.40 7.03 5.54
CA ASP A 106 2.42 8.36 4.91
C ASP A 106 1.00 8.90 4.70
N ALA A 107 0.02 8.00 4.61
CA ALA A 107 -1.39 8.34 4.54
C ALA A 107 -2.26 7.22 5.13
N TYR A 108 -3.48 7.59 5.51
CA TYR A 108 -4.50 6.68 6.02
C TYR A 108 -5.83 6.93 5.27
N VAL A 109 -6.50 5.87 4.85
CA VAL A 109 -7.78 5.90 4.13
C VAL A 109 -8.76 4.92 4.78
N VAL A 110 -9.91 5.44 5.20
CA VAL A 110 -10.97 4.64 5.84
C VAL A 110 -11.85 3.96 4.77
N LYS A 111 -12.12 2.66 4.94
CA LYS A 111 -13.12 1.89 4.19
C LYS A 111 -14.52 2.25 4.73
N PRO A 112 -15.54 2.48 3.88
CA PRO A 112 -15.50 2.47 2.41
C PRO A 112 -14.98 3.79 1.82
N PHE A 113 -14.22 3.71 0.73
CA PHE A 113 -13.72 4.86 -0.02
C PHE A 113 -14.03 4.73 -1.52
N SER A 114 -13.98 5.85 -2.23
CA SER A 114 -14.01 5.83 -3.70
C SER A 114 -12.60 5.71 -4.27
N ILE A 115 -12.48 5.09 -5.46
CA ILE A 115 -11.20 5.02 -6.19
C ILE A 115 -10.64 6.42 -6.47
N ALA A 116 -11.48 7.43 -6.68
CA ALA A 116 -11.05 8.80 -6.88
C ALA A 116 -10.32 9.36 -5.65
N VAL A 117 -10.88 9.18 -4.44
CA VAL A 117 -10.27 9.61 -3.18
C VAL A 117 -8.95 8.90 -2.92
N LEU A 118 -8.90 7.57 -3.15
CA LEU A 118 -7.67 6.81 -2.98
C LEU A 118 -6.58 7.31 -3.95
N ARG A 119 -6.91 7.56 -5.22
CA ARG A 119 -5.96 8.10 -6.20
C ARG A 119 -5.44 9.47 -5.81
N GLU A 120 -6.30 10.35 -5.30
CA GLU A 120 -5.90 11.66 -4.82
C GLU A 120 -4.91 11.54 -3.66
N LYS A 121 -5.18 10.65 -2.68
CA LYS A 121 -4.27 10.41 -1.57
C LYS A 121 -2.93 9.87 -2.02
N ILE A 122 -2.92 8.91 -2.93
CA ILE A 122 -1.69 8.38 -3.52
C ILE A 122 -0.90 9.51 -4.19
N ASN A 123 -1.54 10.34 -5.03
CA ASN A 123 -0.86 11.42 -5.74
C ASN A 123 -0.30 12.53 -4.83
N ASN A 124 -0.84 12.71 -3.62
CA ASN A 124 -0.36 13.73 -2.69
C ASN A 124 0.93 13.31 -1.94
N ILE A 125 1.33 12.04 -2.04
CA ILE A 125 2.53 11.50 -1.37
C ILE A 125 3.65 11.12 -2.34
N VAL A 126 3.43 11.16 -3.67
CA VAL A 126 4.42 10.78 -4.70
C VAL A 126 4.58 11.77 -5.85
#